data_AF-A0A1B6FHW5-F1
#
_entry.id   AF-A0A1B6FHW5-F1
#
_cell.length_a   1.000
_cell.length_b   1.000
_cell.length_c   1.000
_cell.angle_alpha   90.00
_cell.angle_beta   90.00
_cell.angle_gamma   90.00
#
_symmetry.space_group_name_H-M   'P 1'
#
loop_
_entity.id
_entity.type
_entity.pdbx_description
1 polymer ?
#
loop_
_entity_poly.entity_id
_entity_poly.type
_entity_poly.pdbx_seq_one_letter_code
_entity_poly.pdbx_strand_id
1 'polypeptide(L)'
;MQLSIVVFSVVAVVVVVGQDNRDWHVGADSVRPSGTVVHGHANIPLHRGSNGGQVDANVHGSRVFGGPYNRQQTVGGGVQYQHPSGVRGGLDVTHSRGQGNTYGASVSIPF
;
A
#
# COMPACT_ATOMS: atom_id res chain seq x y z
N MET A 1 4.36 -14.98 -45.13
CA MET A 1 4.95 -14.31 -43.95
C MET A 1 4.00 -14.53 -42.78
N GLN A 2 4.35 -15.40 -41.85
CA GLN A 2 3.45 -15.83 -40.76
C GLN A 2 3.62 -14.87 -39.57
N LEU A 3 2.58 -14.09 -39.28
CA LEU A 3 2.53 -13.18 -38.13
C LEU A 3 2.30 -14.02 -36.87
N SER A 4 3.29 -14.08 -35.98
CA SER A 4 3.17 -14.79 -34.70
C SER A 4 2.72 -13.80 -33.62
N ILE A 5 1.45 -13.88 -33.23
CA ILE A 5 0.90 -13.09 -32.10
C ILE A 5 1.26 -13.82 -30.81
N VAL A 6 2.13 -13.21 -30.01
CA VAL A 6 2.46 -13.70 -28.66
C VAL A 6 1.49 -13.06 -27.67
N VAL A 7 0.53 -13.84 -27.18
CA VAL A 7 -0.41 -13.42 -26.14
C VAL A 7 0.23 -13.67 -24.77
N PHE A 8 0.57 -12.60 -24.06
CA PHE A 8 0.99 -12.68 -22.66
C PHE A 8 -0.24 -12.64 -21.76
N SER A 9 -0.69 -13.81 -21.30
CA SER A 9 -1.72 -13.91 -20.27
C SER A 9 -1.07 -13.69 -18.89
N VAL A 10 -1.19 -12.48 -18.34
CA VAL A 10 -0.81 -12.20 -16.95
C VAL A 10 -1.95 -12.65 -16.05
N VAL A 11 -1.79 -13.81 -15.41
CA VAL A 11 -2.72 -14.29 -14.38
C VAL A 11 -2.33 -13.63 -13.06
N ALA A 12 -3.05 -12.58 -12.66
CA ALA A 12 -2.90 -12.00 -11.33
C ALA A 12 -3.68 -12.86 -10.33
N VAL A 13 -2.99 -13.70 -9.58
CA VAL A 13 -3.58 -14.44 -8.45
C VAL A 13 -3.58 -13.52 -7.24
N VAL A 14 -4.74 -13.00 -6.88
CA VAL A 14 -4.93 -12.19 -5.67
C VAL A 14 -5.38 -13.13 -4.55
N VAL A 15 -4.44 -13.49 -3.66
CA VAL A 15 -4.75 -14.27 -2.46
C VAL A 15 -5.14 -13.30 -1.35
N VAL A 16 -6.44 -13.19 -1.08
CA VAL A 16 -6.96 -12.48 0.10
C VAL A 16 -7.07 -13.48 1.24
N VAL A 17 -6.13 -13.42 2.20
CA VAL A 17 -6.27 -14.17 3.46
C VAL A 17 -7.09 -13.31 4.41
N GLY A 18 -8.41 -13.47 4.37
CA GLY A 18 -9.33 -12.83 5.30
C GLY A 18 -9.24 -13.51 6.67
N GLN A 19 -8.75 -12.77 7.68
CA GLN A 19 -9.11 -13.01 9.07
C GLN A 19 -9.88 -11.78 9.55
N ASP A 20 -11.00 -12.06 10.21
CA ASP A 20 -12.03 -11.13 10.61
C ASP A 20 -11.45 -9.81 11.14
N ASN A 21 -11.98 -8.68 10.66
CA ASN A 21 -11.74 -7.32 11.16
C ASN A 21 -10.52 -6.54 10.59
N ARG A 22 -10.11 -6.79 9.34
CA ARG A 22 -9.06 -6.00 8.67
C ARG A 22 -9.50 -5.45 7.30
N ASP A 23 -9.23 -4.17 7.07
CA ASP A 23 -9.50 -3.48 5.80
C ASP A 23 -8.35 -3.74 4.82
N TRP A 24 -8.38 -4.88 4.12
CA TRP A 24 -7.40 -5.24 3.09
C TRP A 24 -7.93 -4.85 1.70
N HIS A 25 -7.13 -4.10 0.95
CA HIS A 25 -7.44 -3.69 -0.42
C HIS A 25 -6.27 -4.02 -1.35
N VAL A 26 -6.56 -4.68 -2.47
CA VAL A 26 -5.59 -4.96 -3.53
C VAL A 26 -6.15 -4.43 -4.83
N GLY A 27 -5.34 -3.65 -5.55
CA GLY A 27 -5.72 -3.00 -6.80
C GLY A 27 -4.64 -3.13 -7.86
N ALA A 28 -5.02 -2.94 -9.11
CA ALA A 28 -4.10 -2.91 -10.24
C ALA A 28 -4.46 -1.72 -11.12
N ASP A 29 -3.52 -0.79 -11.28
CA ASP A 29 -3.65 0.34 -12.20
C ASP A 29 -2.84 0.07 -13.46
N SER A 30 -3.46 0.22 -14.63
CA SER A 30 -2.73 0.28 -15.89
C SER A 30 -2.47 1.74 -16.24
N VAL A 31 -1.22 2.17 -16.19
CA VAL A 31 -0.82 3.50 -16.66
C VAL A 31 0.01 3.29 -17.91
N ARG A 32 -0.61 3.37 -19.09
CA ARG A 32 0.11 3.39 -20.37
C ARG A 32 0.84 4.74 -20.51
N PRO A 33 2.14 4.81 -20.84
CA PRO A 33 3.05 3.75 -21.33
C PRO A 33 3.98 3.11 -20.26
N SER A 34 3.77 3.41 -18.97
CA SER A 34 4.63 3.07 -17.84
C SER A 34 4.57 1.61 -17.33
N GLY A 35 3.68 0.78 -17.88
CA GLY A 35 3.47 -0.62 -17.45
C GLY A 35 2.23 -0.79 -16.56
N THR A 36 2.04 -1.99 -16.02
CA THR A 36 0.96 -2.29 -15.06
C THR A 36 1.50 -2.22 -13.65
N VAL A 37 0.89 -1.38 -12.80
CA VAL A 37 1.23 -1.26 -11.39
C VAL A 37 0.24 -2.10 -10.60
N VAL A 38 0.73 -3.14 -9.93
CA VAL A 38 -0.06 -3.89 -8.95
C VAL A 38 0.27 -3.31 -7.58
N HIS A 39 -0.73 -2.86 -6.84
CA HIS A 39 -0.56 -2.31 -5.51
C HIS A 39 -1.47 -3.04 -4.50
N GLY A 40 -1.03 -3.11 -3.26
CA GLY A 40 -1.83 -3.62 -2.16
C GLY A 40 -1.62 -2.75 -0.94
N HIS A 41 -2.66 -2.57 -0.16
CA HIS A 41 -2.57 -1.97 1.16
C HIS A 41 -3.53 -2.64 2.14
N ALA A 42 -3.20 -2.59 3.41
CA ALA A 42 -4.06 -3.05 4.47
C ALA A 42 -3.98 -2.12 5.65
N ASN A 43 -5.12 -1.83 6.25
CA ASN A 43 -5.22 -1.11 7.51
C ASN A 43 -5.65 -2.07 8.62
N ILE A 44 -4.94 -2.02 9.74
CA ILE A 44 -5.00 -2.99 10.81
C ILE A 44 -5.29 -2.22 12.09
N PRO A 45 -6.49 -2.31 12.66
CA PRO A 45 -6.75 -1.71 13.97
C PRO A 45 -5.90 -2.43 15.02
N LEU A 46 -4.97 -1.70 15.65
CA LEU A 46 -4.11 -2.22 16.71
C LEU A 46 -4.73 -2.00 18.09
N HIS A 47 -5.35 -0.83 18.28
CA HIS A 47 -6.01 -0.48 19.53
C HIS A 47 -7.23 0.40 19.27
N ARG A 48 -8.35 0.04 19.89
CA ARG A 48 -9.55 0.87 19.96
C ARG A 48 -9.97 0.95 21.42
N GLY A 49 -9.54 1.99 22.11
CA GLY A 49 -9.86 2.19 23.52
C GLY A 49 -11.30 2.67 23.68
N SER A 50 -12.03 2.12 24.65
CA SER A 50 -13.36 2.61 25.06
C SER A 50 -13.35 4.07 25.54
N ASN A 51 -12.18 4.55 26.01
CA ASN A 51 -11.94 5.95 26.39
C ASN A 51 -11.20 6.74 25.29
N GLY A 52 -11.16 6.19 24.07
CA GLY A 52 -11.25 6.96 22.83
C GLY A 52 -9.98 7.14 21.98
N GLY A 53 -8.81 6.68 22.42
CA GLY A 53 -7.65 6.61 21.54
C GLY A 53 -7.78 5.48 20.51
N GLN A 54 -7.55 5.78 19.23
CA GLN A 54 -7.45 4.79 18.15
C GLN A 54 -6.01 4.72 17.65
N VAL A 55 -5.48 3.49 17.53
CA VAL A 55 -4.20 3.21 16.87
C VAL A 55 -4.48 2.24 15.73
N ASP A 56 -4.08 2.63 14.52
CA ASP A 56 -4.11 1.77 13.35
C ASP A 56 -2.69 1.60 12.80
N ALA A 57 -2.42 0.42 12.24
CA ALA A 57 -1.21 0.15 11.47
C ALA A 57 -1.56 -0.07 10.01
N ASN A 58 -0.80 0.54 9.12
CA ASN A 58 -0.90 0.30 7.69
C ASN A 58 0.28 -0.52 7.19
N VAL A 59 0.02 -1.37 6.20
CA VAL A 59 1.06 -1.97 5.36
C VAL A 59 0.67 -1.73 3.91
N HIS A 60 1.64 -1.43 3.06
CA HIS A 60 1.41 -1.22 1.64
C HIS A 60 2.59 -1.66 0.80
N GLY A 61 2.35 -1.91 -0.46
CA GLY A 61 3.39 -2.22 -1.42
C GLY A 61 2.90 -2.13 -2.84
N SER A 62 3.82 -1.97 -3.77
CA SER A 62 3.52 -1.96 -5.18
C SER A 62 4.60 -2.63 -5.99
N ARG A 63 4.25 -3.10 -7.18
CA ARG A 63 5.19 -3.64 -8.16
C ARG A 63 4.74 -3.32 -9.58
N VAL A 64 5.70 -2.87 -10.38
CA VAL A 64 5.49 -2.59 -11.80
C VAL A 64 5.88 -3.80 -12.65
N PHE A 65 4.98 -4.16 -13.58
CA PHE A 65 5.18 -5.20 -14.58
C PHE A 65 5.15 -4.60 -15.99
N GLY A 66 6.23 -4.81 -16.74
CA GLY A 66 6.39 -4.27 -18.10
C GLY A 66 6.72 -2.77 -18.13
N GLY A 67 6.94 -2.25 -19.34
CA GLY A 67 7.31 -0.86 -19.56
C GLY A 67 8.73 -0.47 -19.07
N PRO A 68 9.12 0.81 -19.19
CA PRO A 68 10.44 1.30 -18.79
C PRO A 68 10.75 1.13 -17.29
N TYR A 69 9.72 1.01 -16.46
CA TYR A 69 9.81 0.92 -15.00
C TYR A 69 9.67 -0.52 -14.48
N ASN A 70 9.82 -1.52 -15.35
CA ASN A 70 9.66 -2.92 -15.00
C ASN A 70 10.52 -3.31 -13.77
N ARG A 71 9.92 -4.03 -12.82
CA ARG A 71 10.52 -4.46 -11.54
C ARG A 71 10.76 -3.35 -10.52
N GLN A 72 10.34 -2.11 -10.78
CA GLN A 72 10.19 -1.14 -9.69
C GLN A 72 9.20 -1.71 -8.67
N GLN A 73 9.56 -1.55 -7.40
CA GLN A 73 8.81 -2.13 -6.30
C GLN A 73 8.94 -1.22 -5.09
N THR A 74 7.83 -1.06 -4.37
CA THR A 74 7.79 -0.44 -3.06
C THR A 74 7.20 -1.39 -2.02
N VAL A 75 7.68 -1.29 -0.80
CA VAL A 75 7.07 -1.94 0.38
C VAL A 75 7.20 -0.99 1.56
N GLY A 76 6.14 -0.83 2.31
CA GLY A 76 6.10 0.10 3.42
C GLY A 76 5.00 -0.21 4.41
N GLY A 77 4.98 0.60 5.45
CA GLY A 77 4.00 0.53 6.49
C GLY A 77 4.27 1.56 7.57
N GLY A 78 3.28 1.73 8.42
CA GLY A 78 3.26 2.80 9.39
C GLY A 78 2.27 2.55 10.51
N VAL A 79 2.25 3.51 11.43
CA VAL A 79 1.31 3.57 12.53
C VAL A 79 0.70 4.96 12.60
N GLN A 80 -0.58 5.01 12.87
CA GLN A 80 -1.35 6.23 13.03
C GLN A 80 -2.08 6.19 14.36
N TYR A 81 -2.07 7.31 15.04
CA TYR A 81 -2.74 7.53 16.30
C TYR A 81 -3.75 8.66 16.15
N GLN A 82 -4.93 8.46 16.72
CA GLN A 82 -5.96 9.48 16.83
C GLN A 82 -6.49 9.52 18.27
N HIS A 83 -6.35 10.67 18.92
CA HIS A 83 -6.94 10.94 20.23
C HIS A 83 -8.36 11.52 20.07
N PRO A 84 -9.29 11.26 21.01
CA PRO A 84 -10.66 11.80 20.99
C PRO A 84 -10.73 13.31 20.88
N SER A 85 -9.76 13.98 21.49
CA SER A 85 -9.69 15.45 21.46
C SER A 85 -9.50 16.00 20.06
N GLY A 86 -9.18 15.16 19.07
CA GLY A 86 -8.95 15.52 17.67
C GLY A 86 -7.47 15.55 17.28
N VAL A 87 -6.55 15.37 18.24
CA VAL A 87 -5.12 15.26 17.97
C VAL A 87 -4.84 13.98 17.18
N ARG A 88 -4.08 14.09 16.10
CA ARG A 88 -3.65 12.97 15.27
C ARG A 88 -2.14 13.01 15.08
N GLY A 89 -1.53 11.85 14.96
CA GLY A 89 -0.13 11.73 14.60
C GLY A 89 0.18 10.39 13.96
N GLY A 90 1.27 10.31 13.22
CA GLY A 90 1.64 9.05 12.59
C GLY A 90 3.07 9.04 12.08
N LEU A 91 3.57 7.83 11.90
CA LEU A 91 4.87 7.52 11.34
C LEU A 91 4.69 6.49 10.21
N ASP A 92 5.38 6.68 9.10
CA ASP A 92 5.37 5.75 7.97
C ASP A 92 6.78 5.57 7.41
N VAL A 93 7.09 4.35 6.98
CA VAL A 93 8.33 4.05 6.27
C VAL A 93 7.99 3.31 4.99
N THR A 94 8.55 3.79 3.88
CA THR A 94 8.43 3.14 2.58
C THR A 94 9.81 2.89 1.98
N HIS A 95 10.13 1.63 1.70
CA HIS A 95 11.31 1.22 0.97
C HIS A 95 11.01 1.11 -0.52
N SER A 96 11.82 1.78 -1.34
CA SER A 96 11.76 1.72 -2.80
C SER A 96 13.01 1.03 -3.34
N ARG A 97 12.81 -0.04 -4.13
CA ARG A 97 13.92 -0.82 -4.69
C ARG A 97 14.83 0.07 -5.54
N GLY A 98 16.10 0.18 -5.15
CA GLY A 98 17.10 0.99 -5.85
C GLY A 98 17.10 2.49 -5.50
N GLN A 99 16.23 2.94 -4.60
CA GLN A 99 16.19 4.33 -4.10
C GLN A 99 16.34 4.43 -2.58
N GLY A 100 16.08 3.35 -1.84
CA GLY A 100 16.24 3.31 -0.38
C GLY A 100 14.95 3.60 0.39
N ASN A 101 15.08 4.10 1.62
CA ASN A 101 13.95 4.32 2.53
C ASN A 101 13.50 5.78 2.51
N THR A 102 12.19 5.98 2.47
CA THR A 102 11.52 7.26 2.73
C THR A 102 10.81 7.16 4.07
N TYR A 103 10.99 8.17 4.92
CA TYR A 103 10.39 8.25 6.25
C TYR A 103 9.42 9.43 6.29
N GLY A 104 8.21 9.19 6.77
CA GLY A 104 7.18 10.20 6.97
C GLY A 104 6.80 10.31 8.44
N ALA A 105 6.64 11.53 8.92
CA ALA A 105 6.07 11.82 10.23
C ALA A 105 5.01 12.91 10.07
N SER A 106 3.89 12.77 10.76
CA SER A 106 2.82 13.76 10.74
C SER A 106 2.29 14.00 12.14
N VAL A 107 1.91 15.25 12.41
CA VAL A 107 1.15 15.63 13.59
C VAL A 107 0.09 16.64 13.16
N SER A 108 -1.10 16.51 13.70
CA SER A 108 -2.22 17.42 13.46
C SER A 108 -2.92 17.67 14.79
N ILE A 109 -3.21 18.93 15.06
CA ILE A 109 -3.95 19.36 16.24
C ILE A 109 -5.22 20.08 15.79
N PRO A 110 -6.35 19.84 16.45
CA PRO A 110 -7.61 20.51 16.15
C PRO A 110 -7.51 21.97 16.61
N PHE A 111 -8.06 22.88 15.79
CA PHE A 111 -8.13 24.32 16.03
C PHE A 111 -9.58 24.75 16.29
#